data_AF-A0A5N6L3Y1-F1
#
_entry.id   AF-A0A5N6L3Y1-F1
#
_cell.length_a   1.000
_cell.length_b   1.000
_cell.length_c   1.000
_cell.angle_alpha   90.00
_cell.angle_beta   90.00
_cell.angle_gamma   90.00
#
_symmetry.space_group_name_H-M   'P 1'
#
loop_
_entity.id
_entity.type
_entity.pdbx_description
1 polymer ?
#
loop_
_entity_poly.entity_id
_entity_poly.type
_entity_poly.pdbx_seq_one_letter_code
_entity_poly.pdbx_strand_id
1 'polypeptide(L)'
;MAMQQCVMKKVVKDLLDLPMEIKKRNADVIAGSGYVAPSNSNPLYEALGLYDLGSPAAVRAFCSQLDASPQQREIIETYAEAIHELGIDLGRKLAKKYGVGES
;
A
#
# COMPACT_ATOMS: atom_id res chain seq x y z
N MET A 1 12.44 12.45 0.89
CA MET A 1 12.16 11.09 0.36
C MET A 1 12.85 9.96 1.14
N ALA A 2 14.18 9.97 1.38
CA ALA A 2 14.86 8.85 2.07
C ALA A 2 14.35 8.58 3.51
N MET A 3 14.13 9.62 4.30
CA MET A 3 13.59 9.51 5.68
C MET A 3 12.17 8.91 5.69
N GLN A 4 11.30 9.36 4.78
CA GLN A 4 9.92 8.87 4.63
C GLN A 4 9.86 7.38 4.25
N GLN A 5 10.79 6.92 3.40
CA GLN A 5 10.90 5.48 3.08
C GLN A 5 11.34 4.65 4.29
N CYS A 6 12.26 5.15 5.12
CA CYS A 6 12.71 4.46 6.33
C CYS A 6 11.57 4.34 7.37
N VAL A 7 10.85 5.43 7.58
CA VAL A 7 9.69 5.47 8.49
C VAL A 7 8.58 4.53 8.01
N MET A 8 8.26 4.54 6.71
CA MET A 8 7.26 3.63 6.15
C MET A 8 7.68 2.15 6.27
N LYS A 9 8.96 1.82 6.05
CA LYS A 9 9.46 0.46 6.24
C LYS A 9 9.26 -0.05 7.68
N LYS A 10 9.43 0.82 8.68
CA LYS A 10 9.14 0.47 10.07
C LYS A 10 7.66 0.18 10.26
N VAL A 11 6.77 1.02 9.73
CA VAL A 11 5.33 0.78 9.79
C VAL A 11 4.95 -0.55 9.13
N VAL A 12 5.51 -0.87 7.94
CA VAL A 12 5.26 -2.16 7.28
C VAL A 12 5.67 -3.34 8.17
N LYS A 13 6.83 -3.26 8.83
CA LYS A 13 7.25 -4.28 9.78
C LYS A 13 6.27 -4.42 10.93
N ASP A 14 5.89 -3.30 11.55
CA ASP A 14 4.94 -3.29 12.68
C ASP A 14 3.58 -3.90 12.28
N LEU A 15 3.11 -3.65 11.05
CA LEU A 15 1.87 -4.23 10.51
C LEU A 15 1.98 -5.74 10.25
N LEU A 16 3.12 -6.23 9.76
CA LEU A 16 3.36 -7.66 9.55
C LEU A 16 3.54 -8.43 10.86
N ASP A 17 4.04 -7.76 11.90
CA ASP A 17 4.15 -8.33 13.26
C ASP A 17 2.80 -8.43 13.99
N LEU A 18 1.70 -7.91 13.42
CA LEU A 18 0.36 -8.04 13.98
C LEU A 18 -0.11 -9.51 14.05
N PRO A 19 -1.00 -9.85 15.01
CA PRO A 19 -1.65 -11.14 15.07
C PRO A 19 -2.30 -11.53 13.73
N MET A 20 -2.21 -12.82 13.37
CA MET A 20 -2.76 -13.33 12.11
C MET A 20 -4.25 -12.98 11.93
N GLU A 21 -5.04 -13.03 13.01
CA GLU A 21 -6.48 -12.70 12.94
C GLU A 21 -6.74 -11.23 12.59
N ILE A 22 -5.82 -10.32 12.96
CA ILE A 22 -5.87 -8.93 12.53
C ILE A 22 -5.51 -8.82 11.06
N LYS A 23 -4.42 -9.45 10.62
CA LYS A 23 -3.97 -9.41 9.22
C LYS A 23 -5.02 -9.98 8.27
N LYS A 24 -5.73 -11.05 8.64
CA LYS A 24 -6.85 -11.62 7.86
C LYS A 24 -8.03 -10.66 7.64
N ARG A 25 -8.16 -9.59 8.44
CA ARG A 25 -9.19 -8.55 8.19
C ARG A 25 -8.85 -7.68 6.99
N ASN A 26 -7.59 -7.68 6.53
CA ASN A 26 -7.23 -7.08 5.24
C ASN A 26 -7.74 -7.97 4.11
N ALA A 27 -9.01 -7.81 3.80
CA ALA A 27 -9.71 -8.62 2.81
C ALA A 27 -9.43 -8.17 1.38
N ASP A 28 -9.53 -9.11 0.45
CA ASP A 28 -9.47 -8.85 -0.98
C ASP A 28 -10.59 -7.90 -1.42
N VAL A 29 -10.22 -6.82 -2.11
CA VAL A 29 -11.14 -5.99 -2.90
C VAL A 29 -11.21 -6.55 -4.33
N ILE A 30 -10.06 -6.98 -4.84
CA ILE A 30 -9.93 -7.86 -6.01
C ILE A 30 -9.11 -9.09 -5.61
N ALA A 31 -9.19 -10.18 -6.37
CA ALA A 31 -8.51 -11.43 -6.04
C ALA A 31 -7.00 -11.21 -5.80
N GLY A 32 -6.53 -11.55 -4.59
CA GLY A 32 -5.14 -11.42 -4.18
C GLY A 32 -4.69 -10.01 -3.78
N SER A 33 -5.62 -9.06 -3.61
CA SER A 33 -5.28 -7.68 -3.22
C SER A 33 -5.23 -7.43 -1.72
N GLY A 34 -5.61 -8.39 -0.89
CA GLY A 34 -5.61 -8.31 0.56
C GLY A 34 -4.44 -9.09 1.17
N TYR A 35 -4.67 -9.66 2.34
CA TYR A 35 -3.70 -10.45 3.06
C TYR A 35 -3.39 -11.77 2.36
N VAL A 36 -2.10 -12.03 2.14
CA VAL A 36 -1.59 -13.29 1.62
C VAL A 36 -0.77 -13.97 2.71
N ALA A 37 -1.30 -15.09 3.21
CA ALA A 37 -0.58 -15.93 4.16
C ALA A 37 0.49 -16.79 3.45
N PRO A 38 1.57 -17.18 4.15
CA PRO A 38 2.49 -18.20 3.67
C PRO A 38 1.77 -19.49 3.29
N SER A 39 2.22 -20.11 2.20
CA SER A 39 1.61 -21.32 1.65
C SER A 39 2.68 -22.39 1.38
N ASN A 40 2.25 -23.63 1.09
CA ASN A 40 3.20 -24.70 0.75
C ASN A 40 4.04 -24.38 -0.51
N SER A 41 3.49 -23.63 -1.46
CA SER A 41 4.24 -23.20 -2.65
C SER A 41 5.16 -22.02 -2.37
N ASN A 42 4.76 -21.12 -1.46
CA ASN A 42 5.54 -19.94 -1.07
C ASN A 42 5.61 -19.84 0.47
N PRO A 43 6.43 -20.68 1.13
CA PRO A 43 6.42 -20.80 2.59
C PRO A 43 7.03 -19.61 3.33
N LEU A 44 7.73 -18.72 2.61
CA LEU A 44 8.38 -17.53 3.17
C LEU A 44 7.70 -16.23 2.74
N TYR A 45 6.65 -16.31 1.92
CA TYR A 45 5.99 -15.12 1.40
C TYR A 45 4.77 -14.78 2.26
N GLU A 46 4.76 -13.56 2.77
CA GLU A 46 3.62 -12.96 3.44
C GLU A 46 3.42 -11.55 2.89
N ALA A 47 2.17 -11.13 2.70
CA ALA A 47 1.87 -9.79 2.23
C ALA A 47 0.57 -9.24 2.81
N LEU A 48 0.53 -7.92 2.93
CA LEU A 48 -0.67 -7.12 3.12
C LEU A 48 -0.86 -6.27 1.87
N GLY A 49 -2.10 -6.14 1.42
CA GLY A 49 -2.41 -5.52 0.15
C GLY A 49 -3.40 -4.37 0.27
N LEU A 50 -3.21 -3.39 -0.61
CA LEU A 50 -4.09 -2.24 -0.76
C LEU A 50 -4.36 -2.02 -2.24
N TYR A 51 -5.63 -2.10 -2.62
CA TYR A 51 -6.09 -1.72 -3.94
C TYR A 51 -6.48 -0.24 -3.97
N ASP A 52 -6.22 0.44 -5.09
CA ASP A 52 -6.51 1.85 -5.31
C ASP A 52 -5.81 2.80 -4.32
N LEU A 53 -4.48 2.84 -4.38
CA LEU A 53 -3.63 3.71 -3.54
C LEU A 53 -3.94 5.21 -3.72
N GLY A 54 -4.56 5.61 -4.83
CA GLY A 54 -4.96 7.00 -5.09
C GLY A 54 -6.23 7.42 -4.35
N SER A 55 -6.97 6.49 -3.75
CA SER A 55 -8.21 6.78 -3.02
C SER A 55 -7.94 6.93 -1.52
N PRO A 56 -8.14 8.14 -0.94
CA PRO A 56 -8.00 8.33 0.51
C PRO A 56 -8.96 7.44 1.31
N ALA A 57 -10.11 7.09 0.74
CA ALA A 57 -11.05 6.17 1.37
C ALA A 57 -10.49 4.74 1.45
N ALA A 58 -9.83 4.26 0.39
CA ALA A 58 -9.19 2.95 0.36
C ALA A 58 -8.02 2.88 1.36
N VAL A 59 -7.19 3.92 1.41
CA VAL A 59 -6.11 4.06 2.39
C VAL A 59 -6.63 4.01 3.83
N ARG A 60 -7.68 4.78 4.14
CA ARG A 60 -8.30 4.75 5.49
C ARG A 60 -8.94 3.41 5.83
N ALA A 61 -9.56 2.74 4.85
CA ALA A 61 -10.15 1.42 5.05
C ALA A 61 -9.08 0.38 5.39
N PHE A 62 -7.98 0.36 4.64
CA PHE A 62 -6.82 -0.49 4.92
C PHE A 62 -6.27 -0.27 6.33
N CYS A 63 -6.04 0.99 6.70
CA CYS A 63 -5.58 1.34 8.05
C CYS A 63 -6.55 0.88 9.15
N SER A 64 -7.85 0.94 8.90
CA SER A 64 -8.87 0.53 9.87
C SER A 64 -8.96 -0.99 10.00
N GLN A 65 -8.78 -1.75 8.92
CA GLN A 65 -8.74 -3.22 8.96
C GLN A 65 -7.57 -3.75 9.81
N LEU A 66 -6.46 -3.01 9.84
CA LEU A 66 -5.23 -3.39 10.55
C LEU A 66 -5.07 -2.72 11.92
N ASP A 67 -6.09 -2.00 12.41
CA ASP A 67 -6.02 -1.22 13.65
C ASP A 67 -4.78 -0.31 13.72
N ALA A 68 -4.38 0.27 12.57
CA ALA A 68 -3.23 1.15 12.50
C ALA A 68 -3.42 2.35 13.44
N SER A 69 -2.37 2.70 14.19
CA SER A 69 -2.39 3.85 15.11
C SER A 69 -2.55 5.17 14.34
N PRO A 70 -2.98 6.27 15.01
CA PRO A 70 -3.07 7.58 14.36
C PRO A 70 -1.76 8.00 13.66
N GLN A 71 -0.61 7.72 14.27
CA GLN A 71 0.70 8.01 13.70
C GLN A 71 1.01 7.14 12.48
N GLN A 72 0.70 5.84 12.55
CA GLN A 72 0.87 4.95 11.40
C GLN A 72 -0.01 5.38 10.23
N ARG A 73 -1.26 5.81 10.50
CA ARG A 73 -2.18 6.33 9.47
C ARG A 73 -1.60 7.52 8.73
N GLU A 74 -1.12 8.52 9.46
CA GLU A 74 -0.51 9.71 8.86
C GLU A 74 0.70 9.36 7.97
N ILE A 75 1.54 8.42 8.43
CA ILE A 75 2.70 7.94 7.66
C ILE A 75 2.23 7.24 6.37
N ILE A 76 1.24 6.35 6.48
CA ILE A 76 0.72 5.59 5.34
C ILE A 76 0.07 6.53 4.32
N GLU A 77 -0.76 7.47 4.77
CA GLU A 77 -1.43 8.47 3.90
C GLU A 77 -0.39 9.32 3.16
N THR A 78 0.58 9.88 3.90
CA THR A 78 1.65 10.70 3.30
C THR A 78 2.49 9.90 2.30
N TYR A 79 2.76 8.62 2.60
CA TYR A 79 3.49 7.73 1.68
C TYR A 79 2.67 7.38 0.44
N ALA A 80 1.38 7.06 0.61
CA ALA A 80 0.47 6.72 -0.46
C ALA A 80 0.33 7.86 -1.47
N GLU A 81 0.14 9.09 -0.98
CA GLU A 81 0.06 10.30 -1.80
C GLU A 81 1.33 10.50 -2.63
N ALA A 82 2.50 10.46 -1.99
CA ALA A 82 3.78 10.66 -2.67
C ALA A 82 4.07 9.59 -3.75
N ILE A 83 3.70 8.33 -3.50
CA ILE A 83 3.86 7.24 -4.48
C ILE A 83 2.85 7.36 -5.62
N HIS A 84 1.61 7.74 -5.32
CA HIS A 84 0.58 7.96 -6.33
C HIS A 84 0.97 9.09 -7.27
N GLU A 85 1.38 10.24 -6.75
CA GLU A 85 1.86 11.38 -7.54
C GLU A 85 3.06 11.01 -8.42
N LEU A 86 4.04 10.28 -7.86
CA LEU A 86 5.19 9.80 -8.62
C LEU A 86 4.75 8.88 -9.77
N GLY A 87 3.79 7.99 -9.53
CA GLY A 87 3.21 7.11 -10.55
C GLY A 87 2.54 7.88 -11.68
N ILE A 88 1.74 8.91 -11.34
CA ILE A 88 1.08 9.78 -12.32
C ILE A 88 2.11 10.58 -13.12
N ASP A 89 3.14 11.14 -12.49
CA ASP A 89 4.20 11.90 -13.17
C ASP A 89 5.01 11.01 -14.13
N LEU A 90 5.37 9.80 -13.71
CA LEU A 90 6.02 8.81 -14.59
C LEU A 90 5.13 8.46 -15.78
N GLY A 91 3.84 8.21 -15.55
CA GLY A 91 2.85 7.97 -16.61
C GLY A 91 2.78 9.13 -17.60
N ARG A 92 2.70 10.37 -17.12
CA ARG A 92 2.68 11.58 -17.96
C ARG A 92 3.95 11.74 -18.79
N LYS A 93 5.12 11.52 -18.18
CA LYS A 93 6.41 11.57 -18.88
C LYS A 93 6.51 10.53 -19.99
N LEU A 94 6.00 9.32 -19.76
CA LEU A 94 5.92 8.28 -20.78
C LEU A 94 4.97 8.67 -21.90
N ALA A 95 3.75 9.11 -21.57
CA ALA A 95 2.74 9.53 -22.53
C ALA A 95 3.28 10.63 -23.47
N LYS A 96 3.91 11.66 -22.90
CA LYS A 96 4.59 12.72 -23.65
C LYS A 96 5.69 12.19 -24.58
N LYS A 97 6.52 11.26 -24.11
CA LYS A 97 7.60 10.67 -24.92
C LYS A 97 7.08 9.91 -26.14
N TYR A 98 5.91 9.29 -26.03
CA TYR A 98 5.29 8.52 -27.10
C TYR A 98 4.22 9.29 -27.90
N GLY A 99 4.05 10.59 -27.63
CA GLY A 99 3.05 11.42 -28.34
C GLY A 99 1.60 11.01 -28.05
N VAL A 100 1.33 10.39 -26.90
CA VAL A 100 -0.02 10.00 -26.46
C VAL A 100 -0.47 10.98 -25.38
N GLY A 101 -1.66 11.55 -25.49
CA GLY A 101 -2.26 12.40 -24.44
C GLY A 101 -1.97 13.90 -24.52
N GLU A 102 -1.49 14.41 -25.66
CA GLU A 102 -1.65 15.83 -26.01
C GLU A 102 -2.89 15.98 -26.90
N SER A 103 -3.99 16.45 -26.31
CA SER A 103 -5.16 17.00 -26.99
C SER A 103 -5.83 18.01 -26.09
#